data_AF-A0A0D7A3Z0-F1
#
_entry.id   AF-A0A0D7A3Z0-F1
#
_cell.length_a   1.000
_cell.length_b   1.000
_cell.length_c   1.000
_cell.angle_alpha   90.00
_cell.angle_beta   90.00
_cell.angle_gamma   90.00
#
_symmetry.space_group_name_H-M   'P 1'
#
loop_
_entity.id
_entity.type
_entity.pdbx_description
1 polymer ?
#
loop_
_entity_poly.entity_id
_entity_poly.type
_entity_poly.pdbx_seq_one_letter_code
_entity_poly.pdbx_strand_id
1 'polypeptide(L)'
;NEVVASYLVDEHQLEIRIRIPSDWPLHRVEVRDVQRIGVDEQRWRAWILATQQIMWSQDGRITDALGLFKKNVTLHFDGQAECAICYSIISVMDTSLPRKPCRTCKNKFHASCLYRWFSTSHSTSCPMCRT
;
A
#
# COMPACT_ATOMS: atom_id res chain seq x y z
N ASN A 1 20.98 8.56 -9.74
CA ASN A 1 19.77 9.24 -9.24
C ASN A 1 18.99 8.29 -8.34
N GLU A 2 19.25 8.33 -7.04
CA GLU A 2 18.53 7.54 -6.03
C GLU A 2 18.08 8.42 -4.87
N VAL A 3 16.97 8.02 -4.23
CA VAL A 3 16.43 8.64 -3.02
C VAL A 3 16.21 7.55 -2.00
N VAL A 4 16.67 7.77 -0.77
CA VAL A 4 16.39 6.91 0.38
C VAL A 4 15.39 7.62 1.27
N ALA A 5 14.32 6.93 1.64
CA ALA A 5 13.35 7.41 2.61
C ALA A 5 13.44 6.56 3.87
N SER A 6 13.68 7.23 4.99
CA SER A 6 13.75 6.63 6.31
C SER A 6 12.63 7.14 7.21
N TYR A 7 12.13 6.25 8.06
CA TYR A 7 11.12 6.53 9.08
C TYR A 7 11.61 5.97 10.40
N LEU A 8 11.69 6.82 11.42
CA LEU A 8 12.11 6.43 12.76
C LEU A 8 10.91 5.87 13.55
N VAL A 9 11.05 4.64 14.01
CA VAL A 9 10.11 3.97 14.92
C VAL A 9 10.91 3.62 16.18
N ASP A 10 10.60 4.28 17.29
CA ASP A 10 11.40 4.24 18.52
C ASP A 10 12.88 4.57 18.23
N GLU A 11 13.79 3.60 18.38
CA GLU A 11 15.23 3.73 18.11
C GLU A 11 15.66 3.07 16.78
N HIS A 12 14.72 2.56 15.99
CA HIS A 12 15.00 1.83 14.76
C HIS A 12 14.51 2.58 13.52
N GLN A 13 15.25 2.46 12.43
CA GLN A 13 14.87 3.05 11.14
C GLN A 13 14.26 2.00 10.23
N LEU A 14 13.15 2.37 9.59
CA LEU A 14 12.52 1.64 8.52
C LEU A 14 12.80 2.40 7.22
N GLU A 15 13.29 1.69 6.20
CA GLU A 15 13.89 2.31 5.02
C GLU A 15 13.46 1.67 3.70
N ILE A 16 13.18 2.52 2.72
CA ILE A 16 13.02 2.14 1.31
C ILE A 16 13.90 3.00 0.42
N ARG A 17 14.26 2.46 -0.74
CA ARG A 17 15.05 3.17 -1.75
C ARG A 17 14.29 3.23 -3.05
N ILE A 18 14.24 4.41 -3.65
CA ILE A 18 13.69 4.65 -4.98
C ILE A 18 14.86 5.00 -5.91
N ARG A 19 15.09 4.19 -6.94
CA ARG A 19 16.14 4.39 -7.95
C ARG A 19 15.49 4.69 -9.30
N ILE A 20 15.82 5.85 -9.85
CA ILE A 20 15.40 6.24 -11.20
C ILE A 20 16.54 5.85 -12.15
N PRO A 21 16.30 4.94 -13.12
CA PRO A 21 17.33 4.54 -14.07
C PRO A 21 17.67 5.70 -15.02
N SER A 22 18.89 5.72 -15.55
CA SER A 22 19.37 6.80 -16.42
C SER A 22 18.64 6.88 -17.76
N ASP A 23 18.02 5.79 -18.18
CA ASP A 23 17.27 5.66 -19.43
C ASP A 23 15.75 5.62 -19.19
N TRP A 24 15.27 6.07 -18.03
CA TRP A 24 13.85 6.33 -17.79
C TRP A 24 13.29 7.22 -18.93
N PRO A 25 12.19 6.86 -19.60
CA PRO A 25 11.19 5.84 -19.22
C PRO A 25 11.36 4.43 -19.82
N LEU A 26 12.48 4.10 -20.48
CA LEU A 26 12.68 2.77 -21.10
C LEU A 26 12.72 1.64 -20.05
N HIS A 27 13.46 1.83 -18.96
CA HIS A 27 13.40 0.96 -17.78
C HIS A 27 12.59 1.61 -16.69
N ARG A 28 11.89 0.78 -15.90
CA ARG A 28 11.02 1.26 -14.83
C ARG A 28 11.82 1.78 -13.63
N VAL A 29 11.26 2.78 -12.94
CA VAL A 29 11.75 3.18 -11.60
C VAL A 29 11.71 1.97 -10.66
N GLU A 30 12.80 1.71 -9.97
CA GLU A 30 12.90 0.62 -9.00
C GLU A 30 12.59 1.14 -7.59
N VAL A 31 11.69 0.47 -6.87
CA VAL A 31 11.50 0.66 -5.43
C VAL A 31 11.98 -0.60 -4.73
N ARG A 32 13.00 -0.47 -3.89
CA ARG A 32 13.64 -1.57 -3.15
C ARG A 32 13.42 -1.42 -1.66
N ASP A 33 13.25 -2.54 -0.97
CA ASP A 33 13.37 -2.60 0.48
C ASP A 33 14.83 -2.45 0.89
N VAL A 34 15.05 -1.71 1.98
CA VAL A 34 16.39 -1.56 2.58
C VAL A 34 16.38 -2.10 3.99
N GLN A 35 15.42 -1.65 4.80
CA GLN A 35 15.30 -2.06 6.20
C GLN A 35 13.84 -2.13 6.62
N ARG A 36 13.40 -3.32 7.03
CA ARG A 36 12.03 -3.58 7.53
C ARG A 36 12.09 -3.87 9.03
N ILE A 37 11.39 -3.07 9.83
CA ILE A 37 11.32 -3.22 11.30
C ILE A 37 9.85 -3.13 11.72
N GLY A 38 9.40 -4.03 12.60
CA GLY A 38 8.05 -3.96 13.20
C GLY A 38 6.86 -4.18 12.25
N VAL A 39 7.12 -4.66 11.03
CA VAL A 39 6.10 -4.90 9.98
C VAL A 39 6.28 -6.30 9.41
N ASP A 40 5.20 -7.05 9.27
CA ASP A 40 5.22 -8.37 8.62
C ASP A 40 5.56 -8.28 7.12
N GLU A 41 5.99 -9.39 6.53
CA GLU A 41 6.57 -9.37 5.18
C GLU A 41 5.49 -9.11 4.12
N GLN A 42 4.29 -9.64 4.32
CA GLN A 42 3.19 -9.49 3.40
C GLN A 42 2.76 -8.02 3.30
N ARG A 43 2.59 -7.36 4.45
CA ARG A 43 2.26 -5.93 4.52
C ARG A 43 3.34 -5.06 3.92
N TRP A 44 4.61 -5.36 4.24
CA TRP A 44 5.74 -4.63 3.68
C TRP A 44 5.76 -4.70 2.14
N ARG A 45 5.64 -5.91 1.58
CA ARG A 45 5.58 -6.11 0.13
C ARG A 45 4.39 -5.36 -0.50
N ALA A 46 3.23 -5.34 0.16
CA ALA A 46 2.08 -4.59 -0.31
C ALA A 46 2.37 -3.07 -0.39
N TRP A 47 3.08 -2.51 0.59
CA TRP A 47 3.47 -1.10 0.57
C TRP A 47 4.47 -0.79 -0.55
N ILE A 48 5.49 -1.63 -0.75
CA ILE A 48 6.44 -1.48 -1.84
C ILE A 48 5.72 -1.50 -3.19
N LEU A 49 4.82 -2.46 -3.40
CA LEU A 49 4.02 -2.56 -4.63
C LEU A 49 3.14 -1.33 -4.86
N ALA A 50 2.50 -0.80 -3.81
CA ALA A 50 1.69 0.40 -3.90
C ALA A 50 2.54 1.64 -4.25
N THR A 51 3.73 1.78 -3.65
CA THR A 51 4.69 2.83 -4.00
C THR A 51 5.16 2.69 -5.46
N GLN A 52 5.45 1.48 -5.93
CA GLN A 52 5.80 1.21 -7.33
C GLN A 52 4.67 1.59 -8.29
N GLN A 53 3.42 1.26 -7.97
CA GLN A 53 2.26 1.60 -8.80
C GLN A 53 2.12 3.12 -9.00
N ILE A 54 2.34 3.92 -7.95
CA ILE A 54 2.35 5.38 -8.07
C ILE A 54 3.50 5.83 -8.96
N MET A 55 4.72 5.32 -8.75
CA MET A 55 5.89 5.70 -9.56
C MET A 55 5.73 5.37 -11.05
N TRP A 56 4.98 4.32 -11.39
CA TRP A 56 4.76 3.90 -12.78
C TRP A 56 3.50 4.47 -13.42
N SER A 57 2.73 5.28 -12.68
CA SER A 57 1.57 5.98 -13.22
C SER A 57 2.00 7.12 -14.16
N GLN A 58 1.11 7.51 -15.09
CA GLN A 58 1.41 8.52 -16.12
C GLN A 58 1.90 9.85 -15.53
N ASP A 59 1.39 10.23 -14.36
CA ASP A 59 1.77 11.45 -13.62
C ASP A 59 2.44 11.10 -12.27
N GLY A 60 3.18 9.99 -12.22
CA GLY A 60 3.78 9.46 -11.00
C GLY A 60 4.81 10.41 -10.38
N ARG A 61 4.43 11.07 -9.27
CA ARG A 61 5.35 11.92 -8.50
C ARG A 61 5.98 11.14 -7.36
N ILE A 62 7.30 11.30 -7.19
CA ILE A 62 8.02 10.70 -6.07
C ILE A 62 7.47 11.16 -4.71
N THR A 63 7.00 12.41 -4.61
CA THR A 63 6.37 12.95 -3.40
C THR A 63 5.10 12.22 -3.02
N ASP A 64 4.31 11.78 -4.00
CA ASP A 64 3.04 11.09 -3.77
C ASP A 64 3.30 9.65 -3.35
N ALA A 65 4.29 9.01 -3.98
CA ALA A 65 4.73 7.66 -3.63
C ALA A 65 5.30 7.60 -2.20
N LEU A 66 6.15 8.56 -1.84
CA LEU A 66 6.69 8.71 -0.48
C LEU A 66 5.62 9.13 0.53
N GLY A 67 4.68 9.99 0.13
CA GLY A 67 3.56 10.40 0.95
C GLY A 67 2.63 9.24 1.30
N LEU A 68 2.33 8.37 0.33
CA LEU A 68 1.57 7.14 0.57
C LEU A 68 2.33 6.21 1.52
N PHE A 69 3.61 5.98 1.25
CA PHE A 69 4.45 5.12 2.08
C PHE A 69 4.49 5.59 3.54
N LYS A 70 4.80 6.88 3.76
CA LYS A 70 4.81 7.49 5.10
C LYS A 70 3.48 7.29 5.82
N LYS A 71 2.36 7.55 5.14
CA LYS A 71 1.04 7.40 5.76
C LYS A 71 0.72 5.94 6.12
N ASN A 72 1.08 4.97 5.27
CA ASN A 72 0.91 3.55 5.60
C ASN A 72 1.73 3.15 6.83
N VAL A 73 2.99 3.60 6.90
CA VAL A 73 3.87 3.37 8.06
C VAL A 73 3.25 3.96 9.33
N THR A 74 2.89 5.24 9.31
CA THR A 74 2.25 5.90 10.47
C THR A 74 0.98 5.17 10.92
N LEU A 75 0.07 4.89 10.00
CA LEU A 75 -1.22 4.29 10.36
C LEU A 75 -1.09 2.84 10.86
N HIS A 76 -0.08 2.10 10.41
CA HIS A 76 0.22 0.77 10.95
C HIS A 76 0.61 0.84 12.42
N PHE A 77 1.50 1.77 12.77
CA PHE A 77 1.92 1.96 14.16
C PHE A 77 0.82 2.60 15.03
N ASP A 78 -0.14 3.32 14.44
CA ASP A 78 -1.39 3.74 15.10
C ASP A 78 -2.42 2.59 15.27
N GLY A 79 -2.09 1.38 14.84
CA GLY A 79 -2.94 0.20 14.97
C GLY A 79 -4.11 0.13 13.98
N GLN A 80 -4.04 0.86 12.85
CA GLN A 80 -5.10 0.77 11.85
C GLN A 80 -5.05 -0.50 11.01
N ALA A 81 -6.22 -1.14 10.93
CA ALA A 81 -6.41 -2.33 10.12
C ALA A 81 -6.37 -1.99 8.62
N GLU A 82 -5.81 -2.92 7.85
CA GLU A 82 -5.70 -2.81 6.39
C GLU A 82 -6.94 -3.36 5.67
N CYS A 83 -7.03 -3.04 4.37
CA CYS A 83 -8.03 -3.64 3.50
C CYS A 83 -7.67 -5.10 3.21
N ALA A 84 -8.59 -6.01 3.50
CA ALA A 84 -8.41 -7.44 3.27
C ALA A 84 -8.32 -7.84 1.78
N ILE A 85 -8.68 -6.96 0.84
CA ILE A 85 -8.55 -7.26 -0.61
C ILE A 85 -7.17 -6.84 -1.15
N CYS A 86 -6.72 -5.63 -0.84
CA CYS A 86 -5.49 -5.05 -1.42
C CYS A 86 -4.33 -4.97 -0.44
N TYR A 87 -4.50 -5.45 0.80
CA TYR A 87 -3.50 -5.46 1.88
C TYR A 87 -2.87 -4.08 2.15
N SER A 88 -3.63 -3.02 1.89
CA SER A 88 -3.19 -1.64 2.05
C SER A 88 -4.11 -0.91 3.03
N ILE A 89 -3.54 -0.07 3.89
CA ILE A 89 -4.33 0.78 4.79
C ILE A 89 -4.93 1.94 4.00
N ILE A 90 -4.17 2.53 3.08
CA ILE A 90 -4.67 3.59 2.19
C ILE A 90 -4.90 3.04 0.79
N SER A 91 -6.08 3.31 0.25
CA SER A 91 -6.41 2.96 -1.13
C SER A 91 -5.59 3.81 -2.10
N VAL A 92 -4.93 3.15 -3.06
CA VAL A 92 -4.17 3.83 -4.14
C VAL A 92 -5.09 4.55 -5.14
N MET A 93 -6.39 4.24 -5.17
CA MET A 93 -7.33 4.83 -6.13
C MET A 93 -7.95 6.13 -5.64
N ASP A 94 -8.23 6.23 -4.34
CA ASP A 94 -9.05 7.32 -3.76
C ASP A 94 -8.52 7.82 -2.41
N THR A 95 -7.37 7.32 -1.95
CA THR A 95 -6.75 7.66 -0.65
C THR A 95 -7.61 7.35 0.58
N SER A 96 -8.68 6.57 0.43
CA SER A 96 -9.58 6.22 1.52
C SER A 96 -9.02 5.14 2.45
N LEU A 97 -9.56 5.09 3.67
CA LEU A 97 -9.30 4.02 4.65
C LEU A 97 -10.30 2.87 4.50
N PRO A 98 -9.95 1.63 4.92
CA PRO A 98 -10.85 0.48 4.88
C PRO A 98 -11.90 0.61 5.99
N ARG A 99 -12.98 1.34 5.69
CA ARG A 99 -14.06 1.62 6.65
C ARG A 99 -15.26 0.69 6.55
N LYS A 100 -15.23 -0.30 5.63
CA LYS A 100 -16.34 -1.24 5.43
C LYS A 100 -16.01 -2.59 6.08
N PRO A 101 -16.44 -2.87 7.33
CA PRO A 101 -16.23 -4.17 7.95
C PRO A 101 -17.28 -5.19 7.46
N CYS A 102 -16.86 -6.44 7.27
CA CYS A 102 -17.79 -7.56 7.16
C CYS A 102 -18.52 -7.77 8.50
N ARG A 103 -19.84 -8.00 8.46
CA ARG A 103 -20.62 -8.27 9.68
C ARG A 103 -20.24 -9.60 10.34
N THR A 104 -19.81 -10.58 9.55
CA THR A 104 -19.46 -11.94 10.00
C THR A 104 -17.98 -12.03 10.41
N CYS A 105 -17.04 -11.90 9.46
CA CYS A 105 -15.62 -12.11 9.73
C CYS A 105 -14.85 -10.85 10.21
N LYS A 106 -15.51 -9.69 10.32
CA LYS A 106 -14.94 -8.42 10.79
C LYS A 106 -13.78 -7.82 9.97
N ASN A 107 -13.30 -8.52 8.94
CA ASN A 107 -12.34 -7.98 7.97
C ASN A 107 -12.84 -6.65 7.39
N LYS A 108 -11.93 -5.68 7.25
CA LYS A 108 -12.24 -4.35 6.73
C LYS A 108 -11.84 -4.23 5.27
N PHE A 109 -12.56 -3.39 4.53
CA PHE A 109 -12.32 -3.18 3.10
C PHE A 109 -12.47 -1.70 2.72
N HIS A 110 -11.72 -1.26 1.70
CA HIS A 110 -12.01 -0.04 0.97
C HIS A 110 -13.32 -0.19 0.19
N ALA A 111 -14.10 0.89 0.09
CA ALA A 111 -15.35 0.87 -0.66
C ALA A 111 -15.11 0.55 -2.14
N SER A 112 -14.05 1.11 -2.73
CA SER A 112 -13.67 0.90 -4.13
C SER A 112 -13.15 -0.53 -4.39
N CYS A 113 -12.43 -1.15 -3.44
CA CYS A 113 -12.06 -2.55 -3.54
C CYS A 113 -13.27 -3.49 -3.52
N LEU A 114 -14.23 -3.27 -2.61
CA LEU A 114 -15.47 -4.06 -2.57
C LEU A 114 -16.30 -3.89 -3.85
N TYR A 115 -16.44 -2.65 -4.32
CA TYR A 115 -17.15 -2.36 -5.55
C TYR A 115 -16.56 -3.15 -6.72
N ARG A 116 -15.24 -3.04 -6.92
CA ARG A 116 -14.53 -3.78 -7.99
C ARG A 116 -14.68 -5.30 -7.83
N TRP A 117 -14.60 -5.82 -6.60
CA TRP A 117 -14.82 -7.25 -6.34
C TRP A 117 -16.21 -7.68 -6.78
N PHE A 118 -17.28 -7.03 -6.31
CA PHE A 118 -18.65 -7.39 -6.66
C PHE A 118 -18.94 -7.27 -8.15
N SER A 119 -18.36 -6.27 -8.82
CA SER A 119 -18.51 -6.11 -10.27
C SER A 119 -17.81 -7.21 -11.07
N THR A 120 -16.80 -7.90 -10.52
CA THR A 120 -15.98 -8.89 -11.25
C THR A 120 -16.23 -10.34 -10.81
N SER A 121 -16.75 -10.58 -9.61
CA SER A 121 -16.91 -11.92 -9.03
C SER A 121 -18.27 -12.57 -9.32
N HIS A 122 -19.22 -11.85 -9.93
CA HIS A 122 -20.64 -12.24 -10.07
C HIS A 122 -21.31 -12.62 -8.72
N SER A 123 -20.76 -12.19 -7.59
CA SER A 123 -21.25 -12.47 -6.25
C SER A 123 -21.14 -11.21 -5.37
N THR A 124 -22.15 -10.98 -4.53
CA THR A 124 -22.16 -9.90 -3.54
C THR A 124 -21.74 -10.36 -2.14
N SER A 125 -21.28 -11.61 -2.02
CA SER A 125 -20.81 -12.18 -0.75
C SER A 125 -19.43 -11.66 -0.38
N CYS A 126 -19.14 -11.62 0.93
CA CYS A 126 -17.84 -11.17 1.43
C CYS A 126 -16.68 -11.95 0.78
N PRO A 127 -15.62 -11.29 0.26
CA PRO A 127 -14.48 -11.96 -0.36
C PRO A 127 -13.78 -12.97 0.56
N MET A 128 -13.84 -12.75 1.87
CA MET A 128 -13.14 -13.55 2.86
C MET A 128 -13.97 -14.71 3.41
N CYS A 129 -15.22 -14.46 3.82
CA CYS A 129 -16.05 -15.52 4.44
C CYS A 129 -17.16 -16.05 3.54
N ARG A 130 -17.36 -15.47 2.34
CA ARG A 130 -18.37 -15.88 1.36
C ARG A 130 -19.81 -15.93 1.92
N THR A 131 -20.07 -15.11 2.94
CA THR A 131 -21.39 -14.87 3.54
C THR A 131 -21.87 -13.47 3.16
#